data_AF-A0A218PT99-F1
#
_entry.id   AF-A0A218PT99-F1
#
_cell.length_a   1.000
_cell.length_b   1.000
_cell.length_c   1.000
_cell.angle_alpha   90.00
_cell.angle_beta   90.00
_cell.angle_gamma   90.00
#
_symmetry.space_group_name_H-M   'P 1'
#
loop_
_entity.id
_entity.type
_entity.pdbx_description
1 polymer ?
#
loop_
_entity_poly.entity_id
_entity_poly.type
_entity_poly.pdbx_seq_one_letter_code
_entity_poly.pdbx_strand_id
1 'polypeptide(L)'
;MGFVLHMNDTPNLALPYILPAQAQKHVTHNEAIRAIDGLMQLSVASRTLTAPPESPANGDRYILAAAATGGWTGHDGEVAAYQDGAWAFYVPKEGWRAWCAAEGALLVYRAGAWSPLSSGDGDLPDAFDNLTHAGINTTADATNRLSLKSPASLFDNEGAGHQQKINKHASGDTASVLYQTNYSGRAEMGLTGDDDFHFKVSPNGSTWFEAMKIDRNTGRVSFPTLGGPREVLAANRTYYVRSDGADTNTGLANTSGGAFKTLQKAINAACALDFSLYSVTIRLADGTYTPGKFSVPTNGKIIIDGNATTPANVVVSGSTPIEVAAACDVTIQNFEAQGSSYALRTAAPGAALTIGVGMRCTGSGTAISVNKLSSVSSNGGSLLISGNKPSWLIAVENCSVQLFSMTITFSGTPAWSNVGISFAIGAAIYMWNVTMSGAATGSRYYGTTNAVLHSSGAGSASTYFPGDVNGITDKGAQQL
;
A
#
# COMPACT_ATOMS: atom_id res chain seq x y z
N MET A 1 -47.48 28.53 -50.12
CA MET A 1 -47.75 28.72 -51.56
C MET A 1 -47.17 27.51 -52.28
N GLY A 2 -48.01 26.55 -52.67
CA GLY A 2 -47.55 25.42 -53.48
C GLY A 2 -47.35 25.89 -54.91
N PHE A 3 -46.15 25.69 -55.46
CA PHE A 3 -45.89 25.91 -56.88
C PHE A 3 -46.69 24.87 -57.67
N VAL A 4 -47.60 25.32 -58.53
CA VAL A 4 -48.26 24.45 -59.51
C VAL A 4 -47.23 24.24 -60.61
N LEU A 5 -46.84 22.99 -60.88
CA LEU A 5 -45.98 22.67 -62.01
C LEU A 5 -46.73 23.06 -63.30
N HIS A 6 -46.22 24.08 -64.01
CA HIS A 6 -46.70 24.42 -65.34
C HIS A 6 -45.93 23.61 -66.39
N MET A 7 -46.53 23.38 -67.57
CA MET A 7 -45.86 22.68 -68.69
C MET A 7 -44.54 23.34 -69.14
N ASN A 8 -44.26 24.55 -68.67
CA ASN A 8 -43.04 25.30 -68.97
C ASN A 8 -42.03 25.32 -67.80
N ASP A 9 -42.16 24.44 -66.82
CA ASP A 9 -41.24 24.35 -65.67
C ASP A 9 -40.41 23.06 -65.73
N THR A 10 -39.23 23.06 -65.10
CA THR A 10 -38.41 21.88 -64.95
C THR A 10 -39.02 20.86 -63.97
N PRO A 11 -38.78 19.54 -64.17
CA PRO A 11 -39.51 18.50 -63.44
C PRO A 11 -39.13 18.33 -61.97
N ASN A 12 -37.89 18.63 -61.55
CA ASN A 12 -37.45 18.39 -60.17
C ASN A 12 -37.59 19.62 -59.26
N LEU A 13 -37.21 20.79 -59.77
CA LEU A 13 -37.07 22.03 -59.02
C LEU A 13 -38.11 23.10 -59.37
N ALA A 14 -39.01 22.80 -60.32
CA ALA A 14 -40.04 23.72 -60.82
C ALA A 14 -39.46 25.08 -61.29
N LEU A 15 -38.30 25.04 -61.96
CA LEU A 15 -37.65 26.24 -62.51
C LEU A 15 -38.33 26.62 -63.83
N PRO A 16 -38.74 27.88 -64.01
CA PRO A 16 -39.44 28.29 -65.24
C PRO A 16 -38.48 28.37 -66.42
N TYR A 17 -38.87 27.77 -67.55
CA TYR A 17 -38.20 27.94 -68.83
C TYR A 17 -38.51 29.30 -69.48
N ILE A 18 -37.58 29.79 -70.29
CA ILE A 18 -37.84 30.92 -71.19
C ILE A 18 -38.61 30.41 -72.41
N LEU A 19 -39.74 31.05 -72.70
CA LEU A 19 -40.58 30.70 -73.86
C LEU A 19 -39.85 30.98 -75.20
N PRO A 20 -40.22 30.24 -76.29
CA PRO A 20 -39.65 30.44 -77.62
C PRO A 20 -39.82 31.88 -78.17
N ALA A 21 -39.10 32.20 -79.26
CA ALA A 21 -39.11 33.49 -79.98
C ALA A 21 -38.41 34.70 -79.29
N GLN A 22 -37.56 34.45 -78.29
CA GLN A 22 -36.70 35.47 -77.66
C GLN A 22 -35.26 35.48 -78.24
N ALA A 23 -35.10 35.75 -79.54
CA ALA A 23 -33.79 35.83 -80.22
C ALA A 23 -32.84 34.65 -79.94
N GLN A 24 -33.38 33.41 -79.92
CA GLN A 24 -32.68 32.16 -79.63
C GLN A 24 -32.01 32.02 -78.24
N LYS A 25 -32.09 33.01 -77.35
CA LYS A 25 -31.54 32.94 -75.98
C LYS A 25 -32.15 31.82 -75.13
N HIS A 26 -33.40 31.46 -75.42
CA HIS A 26 -34.12 30.36 -74.77
C HIS A 26 -33.42 29.01 -74.95
N VAL A 27 -32.64 28.80 -76.02
CA VAL A 27 -31.97 27.52 -76.28
C VAL A 27 -30.89 27.25 -75.24
N THR A 28 -29.87 28.11 -75.18
CA THR A 28 -28.72 27.94 -74.27
C THR A 28 -29.09 28.14 -72.81
N HIS A 29 -30.06 29.02 -72.52
CA HIS A 29 -30.52 29.25 -71.16
C HIS A 29 -31.34 28.07 -70.63
N ASN A 30 -32.30 27.54 -71.41
CA ASN A 30 -33.09 26.41 -70.95
C ASN A 30 -32.23 25.15 -70.82
N GLU A 31 -31.17 25.00 -71.61
CA GLU A 31 -30.17 23.95 -71.42
C GLU A 31 -29.45 24.07 -70.07
N ALA A 32 -29.01 25.27 -69.68
CA ALA A 32 -28.43 25.50 -68.36
C ALA A 32 -29.44 25.25 -67.23
N ILE A 33 -30.71 25.60 -67.43
CA ILE A 33 -31.79 25.39 -66.45
C ILE A 33 -32.11 23.89 -66.29
N ARG A 34 -32.08 23.10 -67.37
CA ARG A 34 -32.16 21.63 -67.32
C ARG A 34 -31.00 21.01 -66.54
N ALA A 35 -29.78 21.50 -66.75
CA ALA A 35 -28.61 21.04 -66.01
C ALA A 35 -28.71 21.37 -64.51
N ILE A 36 -29.20 22.57 -64.16
CA ILE A 36 -29.45 22.95 -62.75
C ILE A 36 -30.52 22.03 -62.14
N ASP A 37 -31.62 21.77 -62.85
CA ASP A 37 -32.67 20.87 -62.37
C ASP A 37 -32.19 19.43 -62.15
N GLY A 38 -31.32 18.94 -63.04
CA GLY A 38 -30.75 17.60 -62.95
C GLY A 38 -29.76 17.47 -61.78
N LEU A 39 -28.88 18.46 -61.59
CA LEU A 39 -27.70 18.36 -60.72
C LEU A 39 -27.83 19.06 -59.37
N MET A 40 -28.66 20.09 -59.24
CA MET A 40 -28.85 20.77 -57.96
C MET A 40 -29.72 19.90 -57.05
N GLN A 41 -29.27 19.71 -55.80
CA GLN A 41 -29.88 18.75 -54.86
C GLN A 41 -30.03 17.36 -55.51
N LEU A 42 -28.94 16.88 -56.14
CA LEU A 42 -28.92 15.63 -56.88
C LEU A 42 -29.43 14.46 -56.03
N SER A 43 -30.52 13.86 -56.50
CA SER A 43 -31.13 12.65 -55.95
C SER A 43 -31.39 11.70 -57.10
N VAL A 44 -30.84 10.49 -57.02
CA VAL A 44 -30.95 9.46 -58.05
C VAL A 44 -31.74 8.27 -57.53
N ALA A 45 -32.52 7.65 -58.42
CA ALA A 45 -33.34 6.50 -58.08
C ALA A 45 -32.47 5.26 -57.79
N SER A 46 -31.44 5.04 -58.60
CA SER A 46 -30.50 3.92 -58.45
C SER A 46 -29.13 4.26 -59.05
N ARG A 47 -28.10 3.53 -58.60
CA ARG A 47 -26.76 3.52 -59.20
C ARG A 47 -26.30 2.17 -59.76
N THR A 48 -27.18 1.16 -59.74
CA THR A 48 -26.83 -0.24 -60.05
C THR A 48 -27.41 -0.73 -61.38
N LEU A 49 -28.20 0.10 -62.07
CA LEU A 49 -28.82 -0.26 -63.33
C LEU A 49 -27.85 -0.07 -64.50
N THR A 50 -27.81 -1.05 -65.40
CA THR A 50 -27.02 -1.04 -66.65
C THR A 50 -27.88 -0.77 -67.89
N ALA A 51 -29.20 -0.66 -67.76
CA ALA A 51 -30.12 -0.33 -68.85
C ALA A 51 -31.20 0.65 -68.36
N PRO A 52 -31.66 1.58 -69.22
CA PRO A 52 -32.74 2.50 -68.84
C PRO A 52 -34.02 1.74 -68.50
N PRO A 53 -34.84 2.25 -67.54
CA PRO A 53 -36.18 1.74 -67.31
C PRO A 53 -37.02 1.77 -68.60
N GLU A 54 -37.98 0.84 -68.75
CA GLU A 54 -38.86 0.79 -69.93
C GLU A 54 -39.79 2.01 -70.03
N SER A 55 -40.05 2.69 -68.93
CA SER A 55 -40.91 3.87 -68.86
C SER A 55 -40.37 4.88 -67.83
N PRO A 56 -39.26 5.57 -68.14
CA PRO A 56 -38.69 6.57 -67.24
C PRO A 56 -39.63 7.78 -67.15
N ALA A 57 -39.84 8.29 -65.93
CA ALA A 57 -40.63 9.49 -65.70
C ALA A 57 -39.77 10.75 -65.95
N ASN A 58 -40.40 11.83 -66.41
CA ASN A 58 -39.70 13.11 -66.58
C ASN A 58 -39.16 13.58 -65.22
N GLY A 59 -37.86 13.87 -65.15
CA GLY A 59 -37.14 14.22 -63.93
C GLY A 59 -36.39 13.05 -63.27
N ASP A 60 -36.61 11.80 -63.71
CA ASP A 60 -35.88 10.65 -63.19
C ASP A 60 -34.37 10.82 -63.41
N ARG A 61 -33.59 10.45 -62.39
CA ARG A 61 -32.13 10.54 -62.40
C ARG A 61 -31.52 9.23 -61.95
N TYR A 62 -30.44 8.82 -62.61
CA TYR A 62 -29.70 7.58 -62.32
C TYR A 62 -28.20 7.86 -62.35
N ILE A 63 -27.44 7.11 -61.57
CA ILE A 63 -26.01 6.93 -61.82
C ILE A 63 -25.88 5.63 -62.62
N LEU A 64 -25.19 5.69 -63.74
CA LEU A 64 -25.10 4.55 -64.65
C LEU A 64 -24.07 3.55 -64.12
N ALA A 65 -24.48 2.30 -63.95
CA ALA A 65 -23.55 1.23 -63.61
C ALA A 65 -22.62 0.93 -64.80
N ALA A 66 -21.48 0.31 -64.53
CA ALA A 66 -20.54 -0.12 -65.57
C ALA A 66 -21.22 -1.06 -66.59
N ALA A 67 -20.76 -1.01 -67.85
CA ALA A 67 -21.36 -1.73 -68.98
C ALA A 67 -22.82 -1.30 -69.26
N ALA A 68 -23.06 0.02 -69.31
CA ALA A 68 -24.35 0.58 -69.65
C ALA A 68 -24.75 0.26 -71.10
N THR A 69 -26.05 0.04 -71.31
CA THR A 69 -26.64 -0.48 -72.55
C THR A 69 -27.84 0.36 -72.99
N GLY A 70 -28.33 0.11 -74.21
CA GLY A 70 -29.48 0.83 -74.78
C GLY A 70 -29.20 2.33 -74.87
N GLY A 71 -30.15 3.14 -74.43
CA GLY A 71 -30.02 4.61 -74.42
C GLY A 71 -28.88 5.14 -73.54
N TRP A 72 -28.25 4.31 -72.71
CA TRP A 72 -27.15 4.68 -71.81
C TRP A 72 -25.76 4.25 -72.31
N THR A 73 -25.67 3.64 -73.50
CA THR A 73 -24.42 3.10 -74.06
C THR A 73 -23.32 4.16 -74.10
N GLY A 74 -22.18 3.89 -73.46
CA GLY A 74 -21.01 4.78 -73.44
C GLY A 74 -20.95 5.80 -72.30
N HIS A 75 -21.94 5.82 -71.42
CA HIS A 75 -22.08 6.79 -70.32
C HIS A 75 -21.90 6.17 -68.92
N ASP A 76 -21.06 5.15 -68.81
CA ASP A 76 -20.77 4.45 -67.55
C ASP A 76 -20.31 5.43 -66.45
N GLY A 77 -20.91 5.35 -65.26
CA GLY A 77 -20.57 6.20 -64.11
C GLY A 77 -21.12 7.63 -64.17
N GLU A 78 -21.68 8.05 -65.29
CA GLU A 78 -22.29 9.37 -65.45
C GLU A 78 -23.66 9.45 -64.75
N VAL A 79 -24.09 10.69 -64.47
CA VAL A 79 -25.45 10.96 -64.01
C VAL A 79 -26.33 11.14 -65.25
N ALA A 80 -27.29 10.24 -65.46
CA ALA A 80 -28.31 10.41 -66.50
C ALA A 80 -29.58 11.01 -65.89
N ALA A 81 -30.11 12.06 -66.52
CA ALA A 81 -31.39 12.67 -66.20
C ALA A 81 -32.35 12.51 -67.39
N TYR A 82 -33.55 11.97 -67.17
CA TYR A 82 -34.58 11.89 -68.21
C TYR A 82 -35.36 13.20 -68.22
N GLN A 83 -35.18 14.01 -69.27
CA GLN A 83 -35.75 15.34 -69.40
C GLN A 83 -36.29 15.55 -70.81
N ASP A 84 -37.50 16.10 -70.92
CA ASP A 84 -38.14 16.44 -72.21
C ASP A 84 -38.21 15.26 -73.21
N GLY A 85 -38.34 14.03 -72.70
CA GLY A 85 -38.43 12.82 -73.51
C GLY A 85 -37.08 12.25 -74.00
N ALA A 86 -35.95 12.77 -73.50
CA ALA A 86 -34.61 12.31 -73.84
C ALA A 86 -33.72 12.18 -72.59
N TRP A 87 -32.62 11.44 -72.70
CA TRP A 87 -31.59 11.36 -71.67
C TRP A 87 -30.56 12.47 -71.85
N ALA A 88 -30.32 13.23 -70.78
CA ALA A 88 -29.17 14.12 -70.64
C ALA A 88 -28.13 13.44 -69.73
N PHE A 89 -26.85 13.51 -70.11
CA PHE A 89 -25.77 12.88 -69.36
C PHE A 89 -24.79 13.91 -68.82
N TYR A 90 -24.40 13.73 -67.56
CA TYR A 90 -23.52 14.65 -66.84
C TYR A 90 -22.34 13.88 -66.25
N VAL A 91 -21.14 14.22 -66.71
CA VAL A 91 -19.88 13.68 -66.18
C VAL A 91 -19.66 14.21 -64.76
N PRO A 92 -19.61 13.35 -63.74
CA PRO A 92 -19.37 13.78 -62.37
C PRO A 92 -17.95 14.32 -62.16
N LYS A 93 -17.81 15.28 -61.23
CA LYS A 93 -16.51 15.84 -60.81
C LYS A 93 -16.24 15.49 -59.36
N GLU A 94 -14.96 15.48 -58.99
CA GLU A 94 -14.51 15.23 -57.62
C GLU A 94 -15.30 16.06 -56.60
N GLY A 95 -15.84 15.41 -55.57
CA GLY A 95 -16.62 16.03 -54.50
C GLY A 95 -18.11 16.23 -54.81
N TRP A 96 -18.62 15.80 -55.98
CA TRP A 96 -20.05 15.76 -56.24
C TRP A 96 -20.78 14.87 -55.24
N ARG A 97 -22.01 15.24 -54.89
CA ARG A 97 -22.83 14.55 -53.89
C ARG A 97 -24.19 14.18 -54.48
N ALA A 98 -24.65 12.96 -54.23
CA ALA A 98 -25.92 12.46 -54.73
C ALA A 98 -26.63 11.61 -53.66
N TRP A 99 -27.90 11.87 -53.36
CA TRP A 99 -28.70 10.94 -52.57
C TRP A 99 -29.15 9.77 -53.46
N CYS A 100 -28.81 8.53 -53.11
CA CYS A 100 -29.30 7.34 -53.82
C CYS A 100 -30.50 6.76 -53.07
N ALA A 101 -31.70 6.90 -53.66
CA ALA A 101 -32.94 6.49 -53.02
C ALA A 101 -33.00 4.97 -52.77
N ALA A 102 -32.54 4.14 -53.72
CA ALA A 102 -32.51 2.69 -53.56
C ALA A 102 -31.60 2.20 -52.41
N GLU A 103 -30.56 2.97 -52.05
CA GLU A 103 -29.61 2.60 -51.00
C GLU A 103 -29.88 3.31 -49.67
N GLY A 104 -30.69 4.37 -49.66
CA GLY A 104 -30.89 5.21 -48.47
C GLY A 104 -29.60 5.89 -48.00
N ALA A 105 -28.71 6.23 -48.94
CA ALA A 105 -27.36 6.72 -48.65
C ALA A 105 -27.00 7.97 -49.48
N LEU A 106 -26.20 8.85 -48.88
CA LEU A 106 -25.53 9.93 -49.58
C LEU A 106 -24.27 9.36 -50.24
N LEU A 107 -24.08 9.59 -51.53
CA LEU A 107 -22.91 9.20 -52.29
C LEU A 107 -22.01 10.40 -52.55
N VAL A 108 -20.69 10.17 -52.63
CA VAL A 108 -19.69 11.14 -53.08
C VAL A 108 -18.96 10.58 -54.31
N TYR A 109 -18.77 11.41 -55.33
CA TYR A 109 -17.90 11.07 -56.45
C TYR A 109 -16.46 11.44 -56.11
N ARG A 110 -15.58 10.44 -56.05
CA ARG A 110 -14.16 10.63 -55.75
C ARG A 110 -13.30 9.56 -56.38
N ALA A 111 -12.05 9.88 -56.67
CA ALA A 111 -11.09 8.93 -57.26
C ALA A 111 -11.64 8.16 -58.48
N GLY A 112 -12.52 8.79 -59.26
CA GLY A 112 -13.14 8.19 -60.46
C GLY A 112 -14.35 7.29 -60.23
N ALA A 113 -14.94 7.24 -59.03
CA ALA A 113 -16.11 6.41 -58.73
C ALA A 113 -17.08 7.05 -57.72
N TRP A 114 -18.34 6.61 -57.75
CA TRP A 114 -19.34 6.95 -56.72
C TRP A 114 -19.28 5.96 -55.54
N SER A 115 -18.99 6.44 -54.34
CA SER A 115 -19.00 5.67 -53.09
C SER A 115 -20.01 6.23 -52.08
N PRO A 116 -20.62 5.41 -51.20
CA PRO A 116 -21.37 5.91 -50.06
C PRO A 116 -20.49 6.75 -49.13
N LEU A 117 -21.01 7.89 -48.66
CA LEU A 117 -20.41 8.69 -47.60
C LEU A 117 -20.47 7.89 -46.29
N SER A 118 -19.48 7.05 -46.05
CA SER A 118 -19.34 6.22 -44.86
C SER A 118 -18.21 6.74 -43.97
N SER A 119 -18.26 6.42 -42.67
CA SER A 119 -17.19 6.74 -41.73
C SER A 119 -16.03 5.73 -41.77
N GLY A 120 -15.82 5.00 -42.88
CA GLY A 120 -14.80 3.95 -42.97
C GLY A 120 -14.17 3.71 -44.34
N ASP A 121 -14.54 4.47 -45.39
CA ASP A 121 -13.94 4.34 -46.74
C ASP A 121 -13.15 5.59 -47.20
N GLY A 122 -13.04 6.64 -46.39
CA GLY A 122 -12.21 7.85 -46.60
C GLY A 122 -13.00 9.10 -46.87
N ASP A 123 -14.30 9.02 -46.67
CA ASP A 123 -15.30 10.05 -46.98
C ASP A 123 -15.53 11.00 -45.78
N LEU A 124 -15.33 10.48 -44.58
CA LEU A 124 -15.02 11.20 -43.34
C LEU A 124 -13.63 10.71 -42.90
N PRO A 125 -12.90 11.37 -41.99
CA PRO A 125 -11.63 10.82 -41.51
C PRO A 125 -11.85 9.38 -41.03
N ASP A 126 -11.29 8.40 -41.76
CA ASP A 126 -11.44 6.95 -41.50
C ASP A 126 -10.93 6.53 -40.14
N ALA A 127 -10.14 7.41 -39.55
CA ALA A 127 -9.73 7.32 -38.19
C ALA A 127 -9.99 8.66 -37.52
N PHE A 128 -10.50 8.59 -36.30
CA PHE A 128 -10.40 9.68 -35.32
C PHE A 128 -8.96 9.84 -34.80
N ASP A 129 -7.97 9.59 -35.66
CA ASP A 129 -6.56 9.75 -35.33
C ASP A 129 -6.24 11.24 -35.23
N ASN A 130 -5.44 11.58 -34.23
CA ASN A 130 -5.00 12.96 -33.96
C ASN A 130 -6.15 13.95 -33.74
N LEU A 131 -7.30 13.50 -33.22
CA LEU A 131 -8.31 14.43 -32.72
C LEU A 131 -7.68 15.41 -31.72
N THR A 132 -7.87 16.71 -31.96
CA THR A 132 -7.39 17.75 -31.07
C THR A 132 -8.08 17.71 -29.71
N HIS A 133 -9.40 17.42 -29.73
CA HIS A 133 -10.29 17.35 -28.57
C HIS A 133 -11.44 16.36 -28.83
N ALA A 134 -11.80 15.59 -27.81
CA ALA A 134 -12.95 14.68 -27.80
C ALA A 134 -13.74 14.86 -26.50
N GLY A 135 -14.92 15.49 -26.58
CA GLY A 135 -15.79 15.76 -25.44
C GLY A 135 -17.13 15.03 -25.54
N ILE A 136 -17.55 14.32 -24.49
CA ILE A 136 -18.86 13.67 -24.40
C ILE A 136 -19.64 14.31 -23.25
N ASN A 137 -20.75 14.98 -23.57
CA ASN A 137 -21.57 15.78 -22.63
C ASN A 137 -20.79 16.88 -21.87
N THR A 138 -19.61 17.26 -22.38
CA THR A 138 -18.76 18.32 -21.85
C THR A 138 -17.79 18.80 -22.93
N THR A 139 -17.13 19.94 -22.68
CA THR A 139 -16.12 20.50 -23.58
C THR A 139 -14.75 20.00 -23.15
N ALA A 140 -14.03 19.33 -24.04
CA ALA A 140 -12.62 19.01 -23.87
C ALA A 140 -11.75 20.27 -24.08
N ASP A 141 -10.59 20.31 -23.43
CA ASP A 141 -9.67 21.45 -23.45
C ASP A 141 -8.23 21.02 -23.76
N ALA A 142 -7.29 21.97 -23.86
CA ALA A 142 -5.90 21.67 -24.23
C ALA A 142 -5.18 20.72 -23.27
N THR A 143 -5.62 20.65 -22.01
CA THR A 143 -5.13 19.77 -20.94
C THR A 143 -5.92 18.45 -20.94
N ASN A 144 -7.25 18.51 -20.84
CA ASN A 144 -8.15 17.36 -20.85
C ASN A 144 -8.68 17.15 -22.26
N ARG A 145 -7.83 16.59 -23.13
CA ARG A 145 -8.18 16.39 -24.56
C ARG A 145 -9.24 15.32 -24.79
N LEU A 146 -9.38 14.38 -23.86
CA LEU A 146 -10.51 13.47 -23.76
C LEU A 146 -11.28 13.79 -22.46
N SER A 147 -12.50 14.31 -22.60
CA SER A 147 -13.35 14.68 -21.46
C SER A 147 -14.72 14.01 -21.55
N LEU A 148 -15.13 13.38 -20.45
CA LEU A 148 -16.41 12.67 -20.35
C LEU A 148 -17.16 13.16 -19.11
N LYS A 149 -18.42 13.61 -19.31
CA LYS A 149 -19.34 13.97 -18.22
C LYS A 149 -20.60 13.13 -18.30
N SER A 150 -20.53 11.93 -17.72
CA SER A 150 -21.61 10.95 -17.71
C SER A 150 -21.75 10.31 -16.31
N PRO A 151 -22.85 9.59 -16.04
CA PRO A 151 -22.96 8.78 -14.83
C PRO A 151 -21.93 7.63 -14.74
N ALA A 152 -21.44 7.12 -15.88
CA ALA A 152 -20.47 6.03 -15.93
C ALA A 152 -19.64 6.03 -17.24
N SER A 153 -18.45 5.42 -17.18
CA SER A 153 -17.64 4.98 -18.33
C SER A 153 -17.48 3.46 -18.27
N LEU A 154 -17.76 2.78 -19.38
CA LEU A 154 -17.52 1.35 -19.53
C LEU A 154 -16.37 1.14 -20.51
N PHE A 155 -15.36 0.39 -20.08
CA PHE A 155 -14.28 -0.10 -20.92
C PHE A 155 -14.34 -1.63 -20.91
N ASP A 156 -14.86 -2.22 -21.98
CA ASP A 156 -15.11 -3.66 -22.07
C ASP A 156 -14.11 -4.37 -23.00
N ASN A 157 -14.18 -5.69 -23.04
CA ASN A 157 -13.27 -6.59 -23.75
C ASN A 157 -14.02 -7.48 -24.74
N GLU A 158 -13.35 -7.84 -25.83
CA GLU A 158 -13.85 -8.78 -26.86
C GLU A 158 -13.24 -10.18 -26.70
N GLY A 159 -12.75 -10.51 -25.49
CA GLY A 159 -11.93 -11.69 -25.20
C GLY A 159 -10.42 -11.40 -25.18
N ALA A 160 -9.63 -12.34 -24.65
CA ALA A 160 -8.16 -12.29 -24.52
C ALA A 160 -7.54 -11.10 -23.73
N GLY A 161 -8.34 -10.13 -23.26
CA GLY A 161 -7.94 -9.12 -22.28
C GLY A 161 -8.37 -7.68 -22.62
N HIS A 162 -8.23 -6.77 -21.65
CA HIS A 162 -8.41 -5.33 -21.81
C HIS A 162 -7.38 -4.60 -20.93
N GLN A 163 -6.68 -3.59 -21.46
CA GLN A 163 -5.61 -2.89 -20.75
C GLN A 163 -5.73 -1.38 -20.89
N GLN A 164 -5.79 -0.68 -19.76
CA GLN A 164 -5.57 0.77 -19.71
C GLN A 164 -4.09 1.03 -19.47
N LYS A 165 -3.41 1.66 -20.44
CA LYS A 165 -1.99 2.01 -20.34
C LYS A 165 -1.88 3.50 -20.02
N ILE A 166 -1.36 3.82 -18.84
CA ILE A 166 -1.09 5.20 -18.40
C ILE A 166 0.43 5.34 -18.31
N ASN A 167 1.02 6.13 -19.21
CA ASN A 167 2.46 6.30 -19.29
C ASN A 167 2.87 7.68 -18.79
N LYS A 168 4.03 7.76 -18.13
CA LYS A 168 4.69 9.01 -17.73
C LYS A 168 5.98 9.20 -18.53
N HIS A 169 6.39 10.45 -18.73
CA HIS A 169 7.52 10.78 -19.60
C HIS A 169 8.89 10.58 -18.91
N ALA A 170 8.99 10.94 -17.63
CA ALA A 170 10.18 10.74 -16.79
C ALA A 170 9.81 10.11 -15.43
N SER A 171 10.82 9.63 -14.70
CA SER A 171 10.60 8.98 -13.40
C SER A 171 9.98 9.92 -12.36
N GLY A 172 10.27 11.22 -12.42
CA GLY A 172 9.70 12.23 -11.52
C GLY A 172 8.28 12.68 -11.87
N ASP A 173 7.74 12.23 -13.01
CA ASP A 173 6.40 12.62 -13.46
C ASP A 173 5.30 11.75 -12.81
N THR A 174 4.04 12.09 -13.09
CA THR A 174 2.87 11.38 -12.58
C THR A 174 2.15 10.60 -13.69
N ALA A 175 1.86 9.32 -13.43
CA ALA A 175 0.92 8.49 -14.16
C ALA A 175 -0.02 7.82 -13.15
N SER A 176 -1.26 8.33 -13.05
CA SER A 176 -2.18 7.99 -11.96
C SER A 176 -3.65 8.03 -12.36
N VAL A 177 -4.49 7.51 -11.47
CA VAL A 177 -5.93 7.75 -11.44
C VAL A 177 -6.23 8.64 -10.24
N LEU A 178 -6.75 9.85 -10.50
CA LEU A 178 -7.08 10.86 -9.50
C LEU A 178 -8.60 10.90 -9.25
N TYR A 179 -9.00 10.68 -8.00
CA TYR A 179 -10.38 10.78 -7.54
C TYR A 179 -10.64 12.15 -6.93
N GLN A 180 -11.73 12.80 -7.32
CA GLN A 180 -12.00 14.20 -6.98
C GLN A 180 -13.42 14.43 -6.46
N THR A 181 -13.59 15.51 -5.68
CA THR A 181 -14.90 16.11 -5.39
C THR A 181 -14.83 17.58 -5.76
N ASN A 182 -15.73 18.04 -6.63
CA ASN A 182 -15.77 19.43 -7.10
C ASN A 182 -14.39 19.92 -7.59
N TYR A 183 -13.74 19.13 -8.45
CA TYR A 183 -12.40 19.41 -9.02
C TYR A 183 -11.25 19.51 -8.00
N SER A 184 -11.47 19.08 -6.75
CA SER A 184 -10.44 19.02 -5.72
C SER A 184 -10.07 17.56 -5.44
N GLY A 185 -8.78 17.23 -5.52
CA GLY A 185 -8.25 15.87 -5.30
C GLY A 185 -8.57 15.31 -3.92
N ARG A 186 -8.94 14.03 -3.84
CA ARG A 186 -9.29 13.33 -2.59
C ARG A 186 -8.52 12.04 -2.41
N ALA A 187 -8.30 11.29 -3.49
CA ALA A 187 -7.46 10.11 -3.49
C ALA A 187 -6.75 10.00 -4.83
N GLU A 188 -5.56 9.39 -4.84
CA GLU A 188 -4.78 9.19 -6.05
C GLU A 188 -4.01 7.87 -5.94
N MET A 189 -3.99 7.08 -7.02
CA MET A 189 -3.20 5.85 -7.09
C MET A 189 -2.42 5.79 -8.40
N GLY A 190 -1.15 5.37 -8.34
CA GLY A 190 -0.28 5.28 -9.50
C GLY A 190 1.19 5.57 -9.21
N LEU A 191 1.95 5.85 -10.26
CA LEU A 191 3.35 6.29 -10.19
C LEU A 191 3.35 7.80 -10.00
N THR A 192 3.55 8.29 -8.78
CA THR A 192 3.27 9.69 -8.41
C THR A 192 4.51 10.39 -7.84
N GLY A 193 5.44 10.76 -8.73
CA GLY A 193 6.68 11.46 -8.39
C GLY A 193 7.93 10.57 -8.31
N ASP A 194 7.76 9.26 -8.41
CA ASP A 194 8.82 8.27 -8.59
C ASP A 194 8.24 7.00 -9.28
N ASP A 195 9.05 5.94 -9.43
CA ASP A 195 8.66 4.68 -10.10
C ASP A 195 8.08 3.61 -9.15
N ASP A 196 7.89 3.93 -7.87
CA ASP A 196 7.17 3.09 -6.92
C ASP A 196 5.65 3.24 -7.13
N PHE A 197 4.85 2.29 -6.63
CA PHE A 197 3.40 2.38 -6.73
C PHE A 197 2.79 2.96 -5.45
N HIS A 198 2.01 4.02 -5.58
CA HIS A 198 1.52 4.82 -4.46
C HIS A 198 0.01 4.78 -4.32
N PHE A 199 -0.46 4.95 -3.09
CA PHE A 199 -1.86 5.23 -2.74
C PHE A 199 -1.90 6.39 -1.75
N LYS A 200 -2.39 7.53 -2.23
CA LYS A 200 -2.43 8.78 -1.48
C LYS A 200 -3.86 9.25 -1.24
N VAL A 201 -4.10 9.91 -0.11
CA VAL A 201 -5.37 10.59 0.19
C VAL A 201 -5.13 12.05 0.59
N SER A 202 -6.11 12.91 0.31
CA SER A 202 -6.05 14.33 0.63
C SER A 202 -7.37 14.84 1.21
N PRO A 203 -7.34 15.58 2.34
CA PRO A 203 -8.53 16.23 2.85
C PRO A 203 -8.94 17.46 2.03
N ASN A 204 -8.04 18.07 1.24
CA ASN A 204 -8.24 19.39 0.65
C ASN A 204 -7.75 19.54 -0.81
N GLY A 205 -7.14 18.52 -1.40
CA GLY A 205 -6.56 18.54 -2.74
C GLY A 205 -5.13 19.09 -2.84
N SER A 206 -4.56 19.58 -1.74
CA SER A 206 -3.21 20.18 -1.70
C SER A 206 -2.28 19.47 -0.71
N THR A 207 -2.79 19.02 0.43
CA THR A 207 -2.05 18.24 1.43
C THR A 207 -2.29 16.77 1.17
N TRP A 208 -1.25 16.00 0.86
CA TRP A 208 -1.35 14.59 0.53
C TRP A 208 -0.69 13.72 1.59
N PHE A 209 -1.37 12.63 1.96
CA PHE A 209 -0.89 11.60 2.87
C PHE A 209 -0.69 10.30 2.10
N GLU A 210 0.51 9.73 2.19
CA GLU A 210 0.85 8.43 1.59
C GLU A 210 0.37 7.30 2.51
N ALA A 211 -0.73 6.64 2.12
CA ALA A 211 -1.30 5.56 2.92
C ALA A 211 -0.57 4.23 2.66
N MET A 212 -0.22 3.94 1.40
CA MET A 212 0.48 2.73 1.01
C MET A 212 1.48 3.03 -0.11
N LYS A 213 2.68 2.50 0.01
CA LYS A 213 3.72 2.56 -1.02
C LYS A 213 4.31 1.17 -1.27
N ILE A 214 4.39 0.76 -2.53
CA ILE A 214 4.99 -0.50 -2.96
C ILE A 214 6.32 -0.20 -3.66
N ASP A 215 7.42 -0.64 -3.05
CA ASP A 215 8.77 -0.45 -3.59
C ASP A 215 8.96 -1.25 -4.89
N ARG A 216 9.42 -0.58 -5.94
CA ARG A 216 9.57 -1.14 -7.30
C ARG A 216 10.60 -2.26 -7.41
N ASN A 217 11.63 -2.26 -6.55
CA ASN A 217 12.73 -3.22 -6.64
C ASN A 217 12.44 -4.50 -5.85
N THR A 218 11.66 -4.39 -4.77
CA THR A 218 11.47 -5.46 -3.80
C THR A 218 10.03 -5.95 -3.70
N GLY A 219 9.06 -5.21 -4.26
CA GLY A 219 7.63 -5.47 -4.10
C GLY A 219 7.13 -5.30 -2.67
N ARG A 220 7.95 -4.73 -1.77
CA ARG A 220 7.59 -4.56 -0.36
C ARG A 220 6.57 -3.44 -0.20
N VAL A 221 5.48 -3.76 0.48
CA VAL A 221 4.44 -2.81 0.86
C VAL A 221 4.85 -2.11 2.16
N SER A 222 4.77 -0.79 2.16
CA SER A 222 4.97 0.06 3.33
C SER A 222 3.74 0.93 3.57
N PHE A 223 3.54 1.34 4.82
CA PHE A 223 2.45 2.21 5.25
C PHE A 223 3.07 3.45 5.92
N PRO A 224 3.41 4.50 5.14
CA PRO A 224 4.18 5.63 5.63
C PRO A 224 3.48 6.46 6.71
N THR A 225 2.14 6.43 6.74
CA THR A 225 1.36 6.92 7.87
C THR A 225 1.31 5.88 9.00
N LEU A 226 1.50 6.31 10.26
CA LEU A 226 1.45 5.45 11.45
C LEU A 226 0.21 4.53 11.45
N GLY A 227 0.42 3.21 11.57
CA GLY A 227 -0.67 2.23 11.70
C GLY A 227 -0.61 1.00 10.78
N GLY A 228 0.45 0.83 9.98
CA GLY A 228 0.64 -0.40 9.18
C GLY A 228 0.92 -1.66 10.02
N PRO A 229 0.74 -2.87 9.43
CA PRO A 229 1.10 -4.14 10.08
C PRO A 229 2.58 -4.16 10.45
N ARG A 230 2.89 -4.78 11.60
CA ARG A 230 4.26 -5.06 12.02
C ARG A 230 4.92 -6.05 11.05
N GLU A 231 6.23 -5.97 10.90
CA GLU A 231 6.98 -7.02 10.19
C GLU A 231 6.77 -8.36 10.92
N VAL A 232 6.25 -9.36 10.22
CA VAL A 232 6.07 -10.72 10.74
C VAL A 232 7.35 -11.51 10.53
N LEU A 233 7.91 -12.07 11.60
CA LEU A 233 9.10 -12.91 11.52
C LEU A 233 8.80 -14.23 10.80
N ALA A 234 9.66 -14.57 9.85
CA ALA A 234 9.68 -15.88 9.17
C ALA A 234 10.81 -16.81 9.68
N ALA A 235 11.65 -16.33 10.59
CA ALA A 235 12.72 -17.07 11.26
C ALA A 235 13.15 -16.33 12.54
N ASN A 236 13.90 -17.01 13.42
CA ASN A 236 14.55 -16.35 14.56
C ASN A 236 15.43 -15.18 14.09
N ARG A 237 15.37 -14.06 14.81
CA ARG A 237 16.11 -12.83 14.48
C ARG A 237 17.18 -12.57 15.52
N THR A 238 18.36 -12.16 15.07
CA THR A 238 19.41 -11.64 15.97
C THR A 238 19.65 -10.17 15.67
N TYR A 239 19.63 -9.34 16.72
CA TYR A 239 20.13 -7.98 16.70
C TYR A 239 21.44 -7.89 17.49
N TYR A 240 22.43 -7.21 16.94
CA TYR A 240 23.72 -6.95 17.58
C TYR A 240 23.75 -5.55 18.16
N VAL A 241 24.28 -5.42 19.37
CA VAL A 241 24.50 -4.16 20.07
C VAL A 241 25.98 -4.07 20.43
N ARG A 242 26.63 -2.98 20.02
CA ARG A 242 28.05 -2.74 20.25
C ARG A 242 28.27 -1.29 20.67
N SER A 243 29.25 -1.07 21.54
CA SER A 243 29.64 0.28 21.98
C SER A 243 30.15 1.17 20.84
N ASP A 244 30.71 0.56 19.78
CA ASP A 244 31.18 1.19 18.53
C ASP A 244 30.13 1.23 17.40
N GLY A 245 28.87 0.85 17.68
CA GLY A 245 27.75 0.88 16.74
C GLY A 245 27.06 2.25 16.64
N ALA A 246 25.94 2.30 15.90
CA ALA A 246 25.08 3.48 15.78
C ALA A 246 23.60 3.08 15.79
N ASP A 247 22.73 3.88 16.45
CA ASP A 247 21.29 3.60 16.51
C ASP A 247 20.55 3.90 15.20
N THR A 248 21.26 4.46 14.21
CA THR A 248 20.83 4.58 12.82
C THR A 248 21.06 3.30 11.99
N ASN A 249 21.82 2.33 12.52
CA ASN A 249 22.07 1.06 11.84
C ASN A 249 20.85 0.14 11.88
N THR A 250 20.91 -1.01 11.21
CA THR A 250 19.83 -2.01 11.18
C THR A 250 19.86 -2.99 12.36
N GLY A 251 21.01 -3.11 13.03
CA GLY A 251 21.26 -4.10 14.08
C GLY A 251 21.51 -5.51 13.54
N LEU A 252 21.46 -5.76 12.22
CA LEU A 252 21.43 -7.11 11.64
C LEU A 252 22.81 -7.72 11.40
N ALA A 253 23.89 -6.95 11.55
CA ALA A 253 25.26 -7.42 11.36
C ALA A 253 26.14 -7.07 12.55
N ASN A 254 26.99 -8.02 12.97
CA ASN A 254 27.94 -7.85 14.08
C ASN A 254 29.19 -7.06 13.64
N THR A 255 29.00 -5.81 13.26
CA THR A 255 30.06 -4.88 12.86
C THR A 255 29.69 -3.47 13.36
N SER A 256 30.65 -2.55 13.44
CA SER A 256 30.37 -1.16 13.81
C SER A 256 29.37 -0.47 12.86
N GLY A 257 29.43 -0.78 11.56
CA GLY A 257 28.48 -0.28 10.56
C GLY A 257 27.12 -1.00 10.55
N GLY A 258 26.96 -2.11 11.27
CA GLY A 258 25.77 -2.95 11.27
C GLY A 258 25.00 -2.99 12.59
N ALA A 259 25.68 -2.87 13.73
CA ALA A 259 25.11 -3.04 15.06
C ALA A 259 24.46 -1.75 15.59
N PHE A 260 23.45 -1.91 16.43
CA PHE A 260 22.92 -0.80 17.22
C PHE A 260 23.96 -0.35 18.27
N LYS A 261 23.87 0.90 18.71
CA LYS A 261 24.72 1.42 19.79
C LYS A 261 24.15 1.11 21.17
N THR A 262 22.83 1.21 21.31
CA THR A 262 22.15 1.10 22.60
C THR A 262 21.28 -0.14 22.71
N LEU A 263 21.19 -0.69 23.93
CA LEU A 263 20.25 -1.77 24.25
C LEU A 263 18.80 -1.32 24.04
N GLN A 264 18.45 -0.09 24.40
CA GLN A 264 17.10 0.43 24.23
C GLN A 264 16.66 0.47 22.75
N LYS A 265 17.56 0.84 21.83
CA LYS A 265 17.25 0.80 20.40
C LYS A 265 16.95 -0.63 19.93
N ALA A 266 17.74 -1.61 20.36
CA ALA A 266 17.50 -3.02 20.03
C ALA A 266 16.17 -3.54 20.60
N ILE A 267 15.83 -3.17 21.84
CA ILE A 267 14.52 -3.49 22.45
C ILE A 267 13.39 -2.88 21.63
N ASN A 268 13.48 -1.60 21.27
CA ASN A 268 12.45 -0.93 20.47
C ASN A 268 12.28 -1.60 19.09
N ALA A 269 13.38 -1.98 18.45
CA ALA A 269 13.36 -2.70 17.18
C ALA A 269 12.72 -4.09 17.32
N ALA A 270 13.00 -4.82 18.40
CA ALA A 270 12.36 -6.10 18.68
C ALA A 270 10.85 -5.94 18.95
N CYS A 271 10.46 -4.99 19.79
CA CYS A 271 9.06 -4.72 20.15
C CYS A 271 8.20 -4.23 18.98
N ALA A 272 8.80 -3.77 17.88
CA ALA A 272 8.10 -3.35 16.67
C ALA A 272 7.73 -4.53 15.74
N LEU A 273 8.18 -5.75 16.04
CA LEU A 273 7.93 -6.95 15.24
C LEU A 273 6.66 -7.68 15.71
N ASP A 274 6.12 -8.50 14.80
CA ASP A 274 5.27 -9.64 15.12
C ASP A 274 6.14 -10.90 15.07
N PHE A 275 6.20 -11.62 16.18
CA PHE A 275 7.14 -12.72 16.36
C PHE A 275 6.67 -14.02 15.71
N SER A 276 5.38 -14.14 15.36
CA SER A 276 4.78 -15.42 14.94
C SER A 276 5.14 -16.54 15.92
N LEU A 277 5.88 -17.57 15.49
CA LEU A 277 6.37 -18.68 16.30
C LEU A 277 7.87 -18.57 16.65
N TYR A 278 8.49 -17.42 16.36
CA TYR A 278 9.94 -17.21 16.46
C TYR A 278 10.33 -16.33 17.66
N SER A 279 11.64 -16.17 17.84
CA SER A 279 12.23 -15.37 18.92
C SER A 279 13.22 -14.34 18.38
N VAL A 280 13.46 -13.29 19.18
CA VAL A 280 14.48 -12.29 18.91
C VAL A 280 15.59 -12.40 19.95
N THR A 281 16.84 -12.55 19.50
CA THR A 281 18.03 -12.48 20.36
C THR A 281 18.71 -11.13 20.19
N ILE A 282 18.93 -10.40 21.27
CA ILE A 282 19.74 -9.19 21.35
C ILE A 282 21.11 -9.59 21.91
N ARG A 283 22.13 -9.57 21.05
CA ARG A 283 23.52 -9.92 21.38
C ARG A 283 24.28 -8.66 21.79
N LEU A 284 24.70 -8.59 23.04
CA LEU A 284 25.54 -7.50 23.56
C LEU A 284 27.01 -7.90 23.41
N ALA A 285 27.80 -7.09 22.71
CA ALA A 285 29.25 -7.21 22.72
C ALA A 285 29.85 -6.68 24.04
N ASP A 286 31.11 -7.00 24.32
CA ASP A 286 31.83 -6.43 25.46
C ASP A 286 31.77 -4.89 25.45
N GLY A 287 31.47 -4.31 26.61
CA GLY A 287 31.25 -2.88 26.76
C GLY A 287 30.22 -2.53 27.82
N THR A 288 30.06 -1.23 28.03
CA THR A 288 29.07 -0.67 28.97
C THR A 288 27.92 -0.04 28.20
N TYR A 289 26.70 -0.41 28.58
CA TYR A 289 25.46 0.02 27.95
C TYR A 289 24.53 0.69 28.96
N THR A 290 23.73 1.62 28.44
CA THR A 290 22.62 2.21 29.20
C THR A 290 21.50 1.21 29.41
N PRO A 291 20.61 1.42 30.40
CA PRO A 291 19.50 0.51 30.69
C PRO A 291 18.56 0.21 29.52
N GLY A 292 17.91 -0.95 29.58
CA GLY A 292 16.88 -1.38 28.65
C GLY A 292 15.52 -1.57 29.34
N LYS A 293 14.51 -0.83 28.87
CA LYS A 293 13.14 -0.91 29.36
C LYS A 293 12.18 -1.43 28.29
N PHE A 294 11.41 -2.45 28.64
CA PHE A 294 10.32 -2.98 27.84
C PHE A 294 9.02 -2.26 28.21
N SER A 295 8.55 -1.35 27.35
CA SER A 295 7.34 -0.54 27.58
C SER A 295 6.16 -0.92 26.69
N VAL A 296 6.35 -1.84 25.74
CA VAL A 296 5.35 -2.24 24.75
C VAL A 296 5.25 -3.76 24.77
N PRO A 297 4.03 -4.34 24.82
CA PRO A 297 3.85 -5.79 24.84
C PRO A 297 4.34 -6.44 23.54
N THR A 298 4.70 -7.72 23.65
CA THR A 298 5.17 -8.55 22.54
C THR A 298 4.46 -9.90 22.55
N ASN A 299 4.35 -10.55 21.38
CA ASN A 299 3.71 -11.85 21.21
C ASN A 299 4.71 -13.01 21.11
N GLY A 300 5.97 -12.78 21.51
CA GLY A 300 7.01 -13.79 21.46
C GLY A 300 8.16 -13.44 22.40
N LYS A 301 9.16 -14.33 22.40
CA LYS A 301 10.26 -14.30 23.36
C LYS A 301 11.40 -13.40 22.90
N ILE A 302 11.89 -12.53 23.78
CA ILE A 302 13.11 -11.75 23.59
C ILE A 302 14.22 -12.28 24.50
N ILE A 303 15.40 -12.54 23.95
CA ILE A 303 16.58 -13.03 24.68
C ILE A 303 17.65 -11.94 24.65
N ILE A 304 18.09 -11.43 25.80
CA ILE A 304 19.29 -10.58 25.91
C ILE A 304 20.44 -11.48 26.35
N ASP A 305 21.45 -11.57 25.48
CA ASP A 305 22.60 -12.44 25.68
C ASP A 305 23.89 -11.65 25.54
N GLY A 306 24.70 -11.64 26.60
CA GLY A 306 26.02 -11.03 26.60
C GLY A 306 27.13 -12.00 26.18
N ASN A 307 28.19 -12.03 26.97
CA ASN A 307 29.39 -12.82 26.71
C ASN A 307 29.45 -14.02 27.66
N ALA A 308 29.20 -15.22 27.14
CA ALA A 308 29.14 -16.46 27.92
C ALA A 308 30.47 -16.84 28.60
N THR A 309 31.61 -16.40 28.05
CA THR A 309 32.94 -16.70 28.62
C THR A 309 33.32 -15.68 29.70
N THR A 310 33.02 -14.41 29.47
CA THR A 310 33.35 -13.31 30.40
C THR A 310 32.16 -12.39 30.63
N PRO A 311 31.12 -12.83 31.36
CA PRO A 311 29.90 -12.04 31.56
C PRO A 311 30.13 -10.65 32.20
N ALA A 312 31.19 -10.50 33.00
CA ALA A 312 31.55 -9.23 33.63
C ALA A 312 32.00 -8.15 32.62
N ASN A 313 32.37 -8.53 31.39
CA ASN A 313 32.78 -7.57 30.36
C ASN A 313 31.60 -6.89 29.66
N VAL A 314 30.39 -7.43 29.83
CA VAL A 314 29.16 -6.84 29.30
C VAL A 314 28.42 -6.22 30.47
N VAL A 315 28.45 -4.89 30.58
CA VAL A 315 27.86 -4.17 31.72
C VAL A 315 26.66 -3.37 31.24
N VAL A 316 25.50 -3.56 31.86
CA VAL A 316 24.35 -2.66 31.72
C VAL A 316 24.22 -1.89 33.03
N SER A 317 24.44 -0.57 32.98
CA SER A 317 24.56 0.26 34.19
C SER A 317 23.59 1.44 34.17
N GLY A 318 22.96 1.72 35.32
CA GLY A 318 22.00 2.81 35.50
C GLY A 318 21.06 2.59 36.68
N SER A 319 19.90 3.25 36.69
CA SER A 319 18.93 3.10 37.79
C SER A 319 18.34 1.68 37.86
N THR A 320 17.86 1.19 36.71
CA THR A 320 17.28 -0.14 36.54
C THR A 320 17.77 -0.75 35.22
N PRO A 321 18.92 -1.44 35.19
CA PRO A 321 19.54 -2.00 33.99
C PRO A 321 18.57 -2.76 33.08
N ILE A 322 17.72 -3.61 33.67
CA ILE A 322 16.66 -4.34 32.95
C ILE A 322 15.33 -4.09 33.65
N GLU A 323 14.38 -3.46 32.95
CA GLU A 323 13.02 -3.26 33.42
C GLU A 323 11.99 -3.83 32.43
N VAL A 324 11.25 -4.86 32.83
CA VAL A 324 10.11 -5.40 32.08
C VAL A 324 8.82 -4.75 32.60
N ALA A 325 8.36 -3.72 31.91
CA ALA A 325 7.21 -2.87 32.30
C ALA A 325 6.00 -3.01 31.35
N ALA A 326 5.93 -4.10 30.60
CA ALA A 326 4.80 -4.48 29.76
C ALA A 326 4.72 -6.01 29.68
N ALA A 327 3.62 -6.54 29.12
CA ALA A 327 3.44 -7.97 28.91
C ALA A 327 4.41 -8.48 27.82
N CYS A 328 5.61 -8.85 28.25
CA CYS A 328 6.69 -9.39 27.43
C CYS A 328 7.27 -10.63 28.12
N ASP A 329 7.73 -11.59 27.32
CA ASP A 329 8.54 -12.72 27.78
C ASP A 329 10.02 -12.45 27.45
N VAL A 330 10.81 -12.18 28.48
CA VAL A 330 12.22 -11.81 28.37
C VAL A 330 13.10 -12.85 29.04
N THR A 331 14.15 -13.30 28.37
CA THR A 331 15.25 -14.06 28.98
C THR A 331 16.52 -13.23 28.99
N ILE A 332 17.27 -13.28 30.09
CA ILE A 332 18.55 -12.60 30.23
C ILE A 332 19.65 -13.59 30.61
N GLN A 333 20.83 -13.43 30.03
CA GLN A 333 22.00 -14.28 30.35
C GLN A 333 23.31 -13.60 29.98
N ASN A 334 24.38 -14.00 30.67
CA ASN A 334 25.77 -13.70 30.33
C ASN A 334 26.17 -12.20 30.37
N PHE A 335 25.58 -11.41 31.27
CA PHE A 335 26.02 -10.02 31.48
C PHE A 335 25.86 -9.56 32.94
N GLU A 336 26.45 -8.41 33.23
CA GLU A 336 26.41 -7.74 34.51
C GLU A 336 25.42 -6.55 34.53
N ALA A 337 24.48 -6.57 35.48
CA ALA A 337 23.51 -5.53 35.74
C ALA A 337 23.94 -4.68 36.96
N GLN A 338 24.40 -3.46 36.70
CA GLN A 338 24.83 -2.48 37.71
C GLN A 338 23.71 -1.47 37.99
N GLY A 339 22.75 -1.88 38.81
CA GLY A 339 21.60 -1.05 39.18
C GLY A 339 21.81 -0.21 40.43
N SER A 340 21.46 1.08 40.40
CA SER A 340 21.44 1.94 41.60
C SER A 340 20.12 1.94 42.36
N SER A 341 19.00 1.57 41.70
CA SER A 341 17.69 1.35 42.33
C SER A 341 17.33 -0.13 42.35
N TYR A 342 17.39 -0.77 41.19
CA TYR A 342 17.16 -2.21 41.00
C TYR A 342 18.15 -2.73 39.96
N ALA A 343 18.63 -3.96 40.03
CA ALA A 343 19.38 -4.55 38.92
C ALA A 343 18.41 -5.13 37.87
N LEU A 344 17.43 -5.91 38.32
CA LEU A 344 16.39 -6.54 37.52
C LEU A 344 15.01 -6.20 38.09
N ARG A 345 14.08 -5.73 37.24
CA ARG A 345 12.74 -5.36 37.67
C ARG A 345 11.65 -5.82 36.71
N THR A 346 10.60 -6.43 37.25
CA THR A 346 9.31 -6.62 36.56
C THR A 346 8.23 -5.77 37.25
N ALA A 347 7.47 -5.01 36.47
CA ALA A 347 6.62 -3.93 37.00
C ALA A 347 5.30 -3.72 36.25
N ALA A 348 4.79 -4.74 35.55
CA ALA A 348 3.49 -4.72 34.90
C ALA A 348 2.83 -6.11 34.90
N PRO A 349 1.49 -6.20 34.90
CA PRO A 349 0.80 -7.46 34.76
C PRO A 349 1.23 -8.20 33.48
N GLY A 350 1.54 -9.49 33.61
CA GLY A 350 2.01 -10.32 32.49
C GLY A 350 3.45 -10.08 32.04
N ALA A 351 4.21 -9.18 32.69
CA ALA A 351 5.64 -9.11 32.49
C ALA A 351 6.30 -10.40 33.02
N ALA A 352 7.11 -11.06 32.19
CA ALA A 352 7.81 -12.27 32.55
C ALA A 352 9.32 -12.12 32.28
N LEU A 353 10.13 -12.45 33.28
CA LEU A 353 11.59 -12.42 33.18
C LEU A 353 12.19 -13.77 33.59
N THR A 354 12.85 -14.44 32.66
CA THR A 354 13.65 -15.64 32.92
C THR A 354 15.12 -15.27 33.11
N ILE A 355 15.70 -15.63 34.26
CA ILE A 355 17.13 -15.46 34.56
C ILE A 355 17.88 -16.72 34.14
N GLY A 356 18.80 -16.58 33.19
CA GLY A 356 19.63 -17.66 32.66
C GLY A 356 20.98 -17.79 33.38
N VAL A 357 21.98 -18.29 32.64
CA VAL A 357 23.35 -18.47 33.13
C VAL A 357 24.15 -17.17 33.11
N GLY A 358 25.18 -17.09 33.95
CA GLY A 358 26.19 -16.04 33.88
C GLY A 358 25.70 -14.65 34.26
N MET A 359 24.56 -14.55 34.94
CA MET A 359 24.01 -13.25 35.36
C MET A 359 24.72 -12.71 36.59
N ARG A 360 24.92 -11.39 36.65
CA ARG A 360 25.61 -10.73 37.75
C ARG A 360 24.85 -9.45 38.14
N CYS A 361 24.63 -9.23 39.44
CA CYS A 361 23.97 -8.04 39.98
C CYS A 361 24.89 -7.34 40.99
N THR A 362 25.64 -6.35 40.55
CA THR A 362 26.80 -5.78 41.29
C THR A 362 26.61 -4.33 41.76
N GLY A 363 25.54 -3.64 41.34
CA GLY A 363 25.22 -2.27 41.77
C GLY A 363 24.74 -2.16 43.23
N SER A 364 24.38 -0.96 43.69
CA SER A 364 23.90 -0.71 45.07
C SER A 364 22.40 -0.93 45.27
N GLY A 365 21.63 -1.06 44.19
CA GLY A 365 20.19 -1.27 44.21
C GLY A 365 19.79 -2.71 44.56
N THR A 366 18.49 -2.92 44.73
CA THR A 366 17.93 -4.26 44.97
C THR A 366 18.24 -5.18 43.78
N ALA A 367 18.72 -6.40 44.01
CA ALA A 367 19.12 -7.25 42.88
C ALA A 367 17.93 -7.67 41.99
N ILE A 368 16.83 -8.14 42.57
CA ILE A 368 15.62 -8.54 41.85
C ILE A 368 14.39 -7.92 42.51
N SER A 369 13.54 -7.25 41.73
CA SER A 369 12.25 -6.73 42.18
C SER A 369 11.12 -7.21 41.26
N VAL A 370 10.13 -7.85 41.86
CA VAL A 370 8.98 -8.47 41.17
C VAL A 370 7.70 -7.88 41.75
N ASN A 371 6.89 -7.24 40.90
CA ASN A 371 5.72 -6.46 41.34
C ASN A 371 4.52 -6.67 40.40
N LYS A 372 3.31 -6.27 40.80
CA LYS A 372 2.14 -6.16 39.92
C LYS A 372 1.83 -7.38 39.03
N LEU A 373 1.50 -8.54 39.61
CA LEU A 373 1.09 -9.74 38.83
C LEU A 373 2.10 -10.15 37.73
N SER A 374 3.37 -9.83 37.93
CA SER A 374 4.47 -10.24 37.03
C SER A 374 5.15 -11.50 37.55
N SER A 375 6.04 -12.05 36.74
CA SER A 375 6.82 -13.22 37.13
C SER A 375 8.32 -13.08 36.88
N VAL A 376 9.09 -13.69 37.78
CA VAL A 376 10.50 -14.02 37.54
C VAL A 376 10.66 -15.52 37.66
N SER A 377 11.37 -16.13 36.72
CA SER A 377 11.66 -17.55 36.75
C SER A 377 13.10 -17.88 36.39
N SER A 378 13.51 -19.10 36.70
CA SER A 378 14.72 -19.72 36.16
C SER A 378 14.51 -21.23 35.98
N ASN A 379 15.25 -21.85 35.07
CA ASN A 379 15.27 -23.29 34.90
C ASN A 379 16.73 -23.73 34.65
N GLY A 380 17.47 -23.91 35.73
CA GLY A 380 18.93 -23.82 35.71
C GLY A 380 19.41 -22.37 35.82
N GLY A 381 20.70 -22.14 35.59
CA GLY A 381 21.27 -20.79 35.57
C GLY A 381 22.17 -20.46 36.76
N SER A 382 22.79 -19.29 36.69
CA SER A 382 23.66 -18.78 37.75
C SER A 382 23.52 -17.27 37.90
N LEU A 383 23.46 -16.81 39.15
CA LEU A 383 23.36 -15.41 39.52
C LEU A 383 24.37 -15.07 40.61
N LEU A 384 25.29 -14.16 40.29
CA LEU A 384 26.16 -13.55 41.28
C LEU A 384 25.52 -12.26 41.83
N ILE A 385 25.54 -12.10 43.15
CA ILE A 385 25.04 -10.92 43.86
C ILE A 385 26.19 -10.37 44.70
N SER A 386 26.57 -9.11 44.49
CA SER A 386 27.65 -8.45 45.25
C SER A 386 27.33 -7.00 45.57
N GLY A 387 28.10 -6.42 46.50
CA GLY A 387 27.89 -5.07 46.98
C GLY A 387 26.72 -5.00 47.97
N ASN A 388 26.72 -3.96 48.81
CA ASN A 388 25.64 -3.73 49.78
C ASN A 388 24.35 -3.36 49.04
N LYS A 389 23.22 -3.89 49.51
CA LYS A 389 21.92 -3.69 48.87
C LYS A 389 20.81 -3.56 49.93
N PRO A 390 19.69 -2.88 49.62
CA PRO A 390 18.52 -2.93 50.49
C PRO A 390 17.99 -4.36 50.68
N SER A 391 17.81 -5.05 49.55
CA SER A 391 17.38 -6.44 49.47
C SER A 391 18.01 -7.10 48.24
N TRP A 392 18.14 -8.42 48.23
CA TRP A 392 18.50 -9.13 47.01
C TRP A 392 17.25 -9.59 46.24
N LEU A 393 16.14 -9.83 46.93
CA LEU A 393 14.85 -10.16 46.30
C LEU A 393 13.70 -9.40 46.96
N ILE A 394 12.87 -8.75 46.15
CA ILE A 394 11.59 -8.19 46.55
C ILE A 394 10.50 -8.81 45.67
N ALA A 395 9.45 -9.34 46.28
CA ALA A 395 8.27 -9.87 45.60
C ALA A 395 7.00 -9.30 46.24
N VAL A 396 6.24 -8.48 45.52
CA VAL A 396 5.01 -7.85 46.04
C VAL A 396 3.87 -7.89 45.03
N GLU A 397 2.63 -7.74 45.52
CA GLU A 397 1.42 -7.55 44.70
C GLU A 397 1.10 -8.72 43.77
N ASN A 398 0.85 -9.89 44.37
CA ASN A 398 0.43 -11.13 43.70
C ASN A 398 1.36 -11.58 42.57
N CYS A 399 2.65 -11.20 42.62
CA CYS A 399 3.64 -11.69 41.68
C CYS A 399 4.08 -13.13 42.02
N SER A 400 4.73 -13.77 41.05
CA SER A 400 5.30 -15.11 41.22
C SER A 400 6.81 -15.11 40.97
N VAL A 401 7.55 -15.74 41.87
CA VAL A 401 8.99 -16.00 41.70
C VAL A 401 9.20 -17.50 41.74
N GLN A 402 9.71 -18.08 40.66
CA GLN A 402 9.91 -19.52 40.53
C GLN A 402 11.33 -19.84 40.10
N LEU A 403 12.20 -20.11 41.06
CA LEU A 403 13.61 -20.38 40.80
C LEU A 403 13.87 -21.88 40.91
N PHE A 404 14.26 -22.52 39.80
CA PHE A 404 14.50 -23.95 39.71
C PHE A 404 15.95 -24.24 39.37
N SER A 405 16.61 -25.12 40.14
CA SER A 405 17.94 -25.67 39.84
C SER A 405 19.02 -24.61 39.60
N MET A 406 18.90 -23.44 40.24
CA MET A 406 19.74 -22.27 40.00
C MET A 406 20.83 -22.15 41.08
N THR A 407 22.03 -21.68 40.72
CA THR A 407 23.06 -21.30 41.69
C THR A 407 23.05 -19.78 41.93
N ILE A 408 22.95 -19.36 43.19
CA ILE A 408 23.04 -17.96 43.61
C ILE A 408 24.27 -17.78 44.51
N THR A 409 25.20 -16.92 44.09
CA THR A 409 26.46 -16.69 44.80
C THR A 409 26.53 -15.27 45.35
N PHE A 410 26.65 -15.14 46.66
CA PHE A 410 26.85 -13.89 47.38
C PHE A 410 28.35 -13.61 47.54
N SER A 411 28.84 -12.59 46.84
CA SER A 411 30.27 -12.25 46.80
C SER A 411 30.56 -10.99 47.60
N GLY A 412 31.61 -11.05 48.43
CA GLY A 412 32.07 -9.91 49.24
C GLY A 412 31.25 -9.62 50.50
N THR A 413 30.49 -10.61 50.99
CA THR A 413 29.61 -10.50 52.17
C THR A 413 28.68 -9.27 52.13
N PRO A 414 27.73 -9.21 51.18
CA PRO A 414 26.77 -8.12 51.09
C PRO A 414 26.05 -7.84 52.41
N ALA A 415 25.90 -6.56 52.77
CA ALA A 415 25.03 -6.15 53.87
C ALA A 415 23.63 -5.77 53.35
N TRP A 416 22.59 -6.34 53.96
CA TRP A 416 21.18 -5.99 53.72
C TRP A 416 20.78 -4.78 54.56
N SER A 417 20.60 -3.62 53.95
CA SER A 417 20.18 -2.42 54.69
C SER A 417 18.69 -2.39 55.03
N ASN A 418 17.88 -3.28 54.42
CA ASN A 418 16.49 -3.51 54.79
C ASN A 418 16.29 -4.98 55.22
N VAL A 419 16.34 -5.90 54.26
CA VAL A 419 16.14 -7.35 54.49
C VAL A 419 16.60 -8.12 53.25
N GLY A 420 17.10 -9.34 53.39
CA GLY A 420 17.54 -10.16 52.25
C GLY A 420 16.42 -10.41 51.24
N ILE A 421 15.33 -11.07 51.67
CA ILE A 421 14.11 -11.27 50.89
C ILE A 421 12.95 -10.50 51.51
N SER A 422 12.28 -9.63 50.75
CA SER A 422 11.01 -9.01 51.14
C SER A 422 9.87 -9.60 50.32
N PHE A 423 8.83 -10.12 50.97
CA PHE A 423 7.67 -10.69 50.28
C PHE A 423 6.36 -10.25 50.91
N ALA A 424 5.43 -9.70 50.11
CA ALA A 424 4.20 -9.13 50.62
C ALA A 424 3.02 -9.20 49.64
N ILE A 425 1.80 -8.99 50.17
CA ILE A 425 0.57 -8.80 49.38
C ILE A 425 0.36 -9.96 48.39
N GLY A 426 0.21 -11.17 48.94
CA GLY A 426 -0.09 -12.38 48.16
C GLY A 426 1.01 -12.84 47.20
N ALA A 427 2.22 -12.26 47.25
CA ALA A 427 3.35 -12.73 46.45
C ALA A 427 3.73 -14.18 46.82
N ALA A 428 4.12 -14.97 45.82
CA ALA A 428 4.52 -16.36 46.00
C ALA A 428 5.93 -16.60 45.45
N ILE A 429 6.87 -16.94 46.34
CA ILE A 429 8.25 -17.28 46.00
C ILE A 429 8.45 -18.77 46.23
N TYR A 430 8.88 -19.46 45.18
CA TYR A 430 9.26 -20.87 45.21
C TYR A 430 10.69 -21.04 44.76
N MET A 431 11.48 -21.73 45.59
CA MET A 431 12.87 -22.05 45.30
C MET A 431 13.06 -23.56 45.39
N TRP A 432 13.20 -24.22 44.24
CA TRP A 432 13.38 -25.66 44.14
C TRP A 432 14.80 -25.99 43.68
N ASN A 433 15.52 -26.81 44.45
CA ASN A 433 16.91 -27.19 44.16
C ASN A 433 17.83 -25.98 43.91
N VAL A 434 17.55 -24.85 44.55
CA VAL A 434 18.40 -23.65 44.47
C VAL A 434 19.61 -23.87 45.39
N THR A 435 20.79 -23.57 44.88
CA THR A 435 22.03 -23.60 45.68
C THR A 435 22.43 -22.17 46.01
N MET A 436 22.49 -21.82 47.28
CA MET A 436 23.01 -20.53 47.75
C MET A 436 24.41 -20.70 48.33
N SER A 437 25.35 -19.85 47.94
CA SER A 437 26.73 -19.88 48.43
C SER A 437 27.23 -18.49 48.80
N GLY A 438 28.11 -18.39 49.80
CA GLY A 438 28.63 -17.12 50.30
C GLY A 438 27.81 -16.57 51.48
N ALA A 439 28.38 -15.60 52.19
CA ALA A 439 27.77 -14.99 53.37
C ALA A 439 27.10 -13.65 53.04
N ALA A 440 26.21 -13.19 53.91
CA ALA A 440 25.66 -11.84 53.93
C ALA A 440 25.30 -11.45 55.38
N THR A 441 25.18 -10.16 55.65
CA THR A 441 24.73 -9.63 56.96
C THR A 441 23.37 -8.93 56.84
N GLY A 442 22.65 -8.82 57.96
CA GLY A 442 21.28 -8.32 58.04
C GLY A 442 20.22 -9.42 58.09
N SER A 443 18.95 -9.02 58.23
CA SER A 443 17.80 -9.92 58.33
C SER A 443 17.65 -10.75 57.06
N ARG A 444 17.47 -12.08 57.21
CA ARG A 444 17.37 -13.01 56.07
C ARG A 444 16.14 -12.77 55.20
N TYR A 445 14.98 -12.59 55.82
CA TYR A 445 13.71 -12.38 55.12
C TYR A 445 12.67 -11.67 55.98
N TYR A 446 11.71 -11.00 55.34
CA TYR A 446 10.53 -10.41 55.95
C TYR A 446 9.30 -10.68 55.09
N GLY A 447 8.32 -11.38 55.65
CA GLY A 447 7.07 -11.73 54.99
C GLY A 447 5.87 -11.03 55.62
N THR A 448 4.93 -10.52 54.81
CA THR A 448 3.66 -9.97 55.34
C THR A 448 2.48 -10.15 54.38
N THR A 449 1.26 -9.87 54.85
CA THR A 449 0.02 -9.82 54.05
C THR A 449 -0.17 -11.06 53.15
N ASN A 450 -0.28 -12.23 53.78
CA ASN A 450 -0.56 -13.52 53.14
C ASN A 450 0.40 -13.94 52.01
N ALA A 451 1.64 -13.45 52.02
CA ALA A 451 2.66 -13.86 51.06
C ALA A 451 3.38 -15.15 51.51
N VAL A 452 3.92 -15.91 50.55
CA VAL A 452 4.56 -17.21 50.80
C VAL A 452 5.99 -17.23 50.27
N LEU A 453 6.92 -17.72 51.09
CA LEU A 453 8.30 -18.05 50.71
C LEU A 453 8.57 -19.53 50.98
N HIS A 454 8.72 -20.32 49.93
CA HIS A 454 8.90 -21.77 50.03
C HIS A 454 10.34 -22.17 49.63
N SER A 455 11.13 -22.66 50.58
CA SER A 455 12.52 -23.11 50.36
C SER A 455 12.63 -24.56 49.86
N SER A 456 11.51 -25.28 49.80
CA SER A 456 11.33 -26.61 49.20
C SER A 456 12.41 -27.64 49.58
N GLY A 457 12.70 -27.77 50.88
CA GLY A 457 13.58 -28.82 51.44
C GLY A 457 15.05 -28.45 51.57
N ALA A 458 15.44 -27.21 51.25
CA ALA A 458 16.81 -26.75 51.42
C ALA A 458 17.03 -26.21 52.86
N GLY A 459 17.56 -27.06 53.74
CA GLY A 459 18.03 -26.68 55.08
C GLY A 459 16.94 -26.22 56.07
N SER A 460 17.36 -25.83 57.27
CA SER A 460 16.45 -25.24 58.26
C SER A 460 16.05 -23.82 57.83
N ALA A 461 14.77 -23.50 57.97
CA ALA A 461 14.15 -22.18 57.77
C ALA A 461 14.99 -21.00 58.27
N SER A 462 15.70 -21.17 59.40
CA SER A 462 16.46 -20.11 60.06
C SER A 462 17.85 -19.85 59.46
N THR A 463 18.38 -20.71 58.59
CA THR A 463 19.77 -20.65 58.13
C THR A 463 19.98 -20.72 56.63
N TYR A 464 18.98 -21.15 55.86
CA TYR A 464 19.12 -21.36 54.42
C TYR A 464 19.36 -20.06 53.62
N PHE A 465 18.59 -19.01 53.89
CA PHE A 465 18.69 -17.73 53.16
C PHE A 465 19.85 -16.89 53.70
N PRO A 466 20.58 -16.12 52.88
CA PRO A 466 21.75 -15.34 53.31
C PRO A 466 21.38 -14.21 54.30
N GLY A 467 22.18 -14.07 55.36
CA GLY A 467 22.00 -13.09 56.43
C GLY A 467 22.52 -13.63 57.77
N ASP A 468 22.71 -12.77 58.75
CA ASP A 468 23.13 -13.13 60.11
C ASP A 468 22.03 -12.90 61.16
N VAL A 469 20.91 -12.26 60.77
CA VAL A 469 19.72 -12.05 61.60
C VAL A 469 18.56 -12.91 61.09
N ASN A 470 17.85 -13.59 62.00
CA ASN A 470 16.71 -14.45 61.66
C ASN A 470 15.61 -13.68 60.91
N GLY A 471 14.94 -14.34 59.97
CA GLY A 471 13.80 -13.76 59.26
C GLY A 471 12.51 -13.80 60.08
N ILE A 472 11.55 -12.95 59.70
CA ILE A 472 10.26 -12.79 60.39
C ILE A 472 9.12 -12.88 59.37
N THR A 473 7.97 -13.40 59.79
CA THR A 473 6.71 -13.40 59.01
C THR A 473 5.56 -12.89 59.86
N ASP A 474 4.75 -11.99 59.31
CA ASP A 474 3.61 -11.36 59.97
C ASP A 474 2.34 -11.45 59.13
N LYS A 475 1.17 -11.10 59.71
CA LYS A 475 -0.10 -10.88 58.98
C LYS A 475 -0.44 -11.99 57.96
N GLY A 476 -0.31 -13.24 58.40
CA GLY A 476 -0.65 -14.43 57.62
C GLY A 476 0.40 -14.85 56.58
N ALA A 477 1.53 -14.15 56.46
CA ALA A 477 2.64 -14.63 55.63
C ALA A 477 3.27 -15.88 56.22
N GLN A 478 3.82 -16.73 55.35
CA GLN A 478 4.43 -18.00 55.73
C GLN A 478 5.79 -18.15 55.06
N GLN A 479 6.75 -18.66 55.83
CA GLN A 479 7.95 -19.28 55.29
C GLN A 479 7.79 -20.79 55.49
N LEU A 480 7.85 -21.54 54.38
CA LEU A 480 7.62 -22.97 54.29
C LEU A 480 8.89 -23.71 53.89
#